data_AF-A0A1G2L903-F1
#
_entry.id   AF-A0A1G2L903-F1
#
_cell.length_a   1.000
_cell.length_b   1.000
_cell.length_c   1.000
_cell.angle_alpha   90.00
_cell.angle_beta   90.00
_cell.angle_gamma   90.00
#
_symmetry.space_group_name_H-M   'P 1'
#
loop_
_entity.id
_entity.type
_entity.pdbx_description
1 polymer ?
#
loop_
_entity_poly.entity_id
_entity_poly.type
_entity_poly.pdbx_seq_one_letter_code
_entity_poly.pdbx_strand_id
1 'polypeptide(L)'
;MKKLHLNNGGYMKPFCKSRDILALVVLFLIFTVAGCGVKPSSCPESDLMRNSKDSELGIIVLAHGSTEEWNDRVRSAVDAVKGSHKTMVVFGMGDAETIQKASYKLYADGAKAIIIIPFFISSHSEMYRQIEYVLGIRKEPDVLFSLMMERMAHSSHTRRYASTEQKPFNPEARAEFPIPYAVMGPIDFSYQFTIILSDRLSAVSKKNDGKKNKRIFDRSRTCYRERYRRMA
;
A
#
# COMPACT_ATOMS: atom_id res chain seq x y z
N MET A 1 32.15 -38.86 11.53
CA MET A 1 32.41 -39.45 10.20
C MET A 1 31.11 -39.98 9.60
N LYS A 2 30.54 -39.31 8.60
CA LYS A 2 29.70 -39.92 7.56
C LYS A 2 29.84 -39.09 6.28
N LYS A 3 30.12 -39.80 5.20
CA LYS A 3 30.76 -39.34 3.95
C LYS A 3 29.83 -38.48 3.08
N LEU A 4 30.43 -37.46 2.48
CA LEU A 4 30.02 -36.86 1.22
C LEU A 4 30.11 -37.91 0.10
N HIS A 5 29.06 -38.04 -0.70
CA HIS A 5 29.13 -38.67 -2.01
C HIS A 5 28.60 -37.68 -3.05
N LEU A 6 29.53 -36.93 -3.65
CA LEU A 6 29.34 -36.28 -4.94
C LEU A 6 29.65 -37.34 -6.01
N ASN A 7 28.72 -37.60 -6.91
CA ASN A 7 28.88 -38.56 -7.99
C ASN A 7 28.88 -37.82 -9.34
N ASN A 8 30.03 -37.89 -10.01
CA ASN A 8 30.34 -37.91 -11.45
C ASN A 8 29.59 -36.91 -12.36
N GLY A 9 30.23 -35.97 -13.06
CA GLY A 9 31.58 -36.03 -13.66
C GLY A 9 31.58 -36.86 -14.95
N GLY A 10 30.75 -36.51 -15.93
CA GLY A 10 30.75 -37.10 -17.27
C GLY A 10 31.29 -36.12 -18.31
N TYR A 11 32.56 -36.28 -18.69
CA TYR A 11 33.24 -35.50 -19.72
C TYR A 11 32.76 -35.89 -21.13
N MET A 12 32.56 -34.88 -21.98
CA MET A 12 32.23 -34.99 -23.40
C MET A 12 33.30 -35.78 -24.18
N LYS A 13 32.86 -36.71 -25.03
CA LYS A 13 33.68 -37.30 -26.09
C LYS A 13 33.78 -36.32 -27.28
N PRO A 14 34.94 -36.17 -27.92
CA PRO A 14 35.08 -35.35 -29.11
C PRO A 14 34.46 -36.06 -30.33
N PHE A 15 33.46 -35.44 -30.94
CA PHE A 15 32.89 -35.90 -32.20
C PHE A 15 33.86 -35.58 -33.34
N CYS A 16 34.42 -36.65 -33.91
CA CYS A 16 35.27 -36.65 -35.09
C CYS A 16 34.43 -37.11 -36.29
N LYS A 17 33.87 -36.18 -37.09
CA LYS A 17 33.68 -36.29 -38.55
C LYS A 17 32.91 -35.10 -39.13
N SER A 18 33.42 -34.58 -40.23
CA SER A 18 32.97 -33.41 -41.01
C SER A 18 31.61 -33.54 -41.72
N ARG A 19 30.72 -34.43 -41.25
CA ARG A 19 29.38 -34.63 -41.83
C ARG A 19 28.23 -34.22 -40.90
N ASP A 20 28.52 -33.88 -39.64
CA ASP A 20 27.50 -33.52 -38.65
C ASP A 20 27.28 -32.00 -38.47
N ILE A 21 28.15 -31.16 -39.05
CA ILE A 21 27.99 -29.69 -39.00
C ILE A 21 26.80 -29.24 -39.88
N LEU A 22 26.53 -29.94 -40.99
CA LEU A 22 25.42 -29.61 -41.88
C LEU A 22 24.05 -29.91 -41.22
N ALA A 23 23.98 -30.95 -40.38
CA ALA A 23 22.75 -31.31 -39.66
C ALA A 23 22.44 -30.30 -38.54
N LEU A 24 23.45 -29.76 -37.86
CA LEU A 24 23.26 -28.76 -36.80
C LEU A 24 22.86 -27.38 -37.34
N VAL A 25 23.37 -26.96 -38.51
CA VAL A 25 22.99 -25.69 -39.14
C VAL A 25 21.55 -25.74 -39.67
N VAL A 26 21.10 -26.88 -40.20
CA VAL A 26 19.71 -27.06 -40.66
C VAL A 26 18.74 -27.15 -39.46
N LEU A 27 19.13 -27.75 -38.35
CA LEU A 27 18.29 -27.80 -37.14
C LEU A 27 18.17 -26.42 -36.47
N PHE A 28 19.23 -25.58 -36.52
CA PHE A 28 19.18 -24.20 -36.01
C PHE A 28 18.35 -23.26 -36.90
N LEU A 29 18.31 -23.51 -38.21
CA LEU A 29 17.46 -22.77 -39.16
C LEU A 29 15.98 -23.16 -39.10
N ILE A 30 15.65 -24.36 -38.59
CA ILE A 30 14.25 -24.78 -38.38
C ILE A 30 13.72 -24.24 -37.03
N PHE A 31 14.58 -23.98 -36.04
CA PHE A 31 14.17 -23.40 -34.75
C PHE A 31 13.95 -21.87 -34.78
N THR A 32 14.32 -21.16 -35.85
CA THR A 32 14.17 -19.69 -35.95
C THR A 32 12.82 -19.22 -36.53
N VAL A 33 11.90 -20.11 -36.87
CA VAL A 33 10.56 -19.74 -37.42
C VAL A 33 9.39 -20.10 -36.49
N ALA A 34 9.66 -20.33 -35.21
CA ALA A 34 8.63 -20.31 -34.16
C ALA A 34 8.89 -19.17 -33.19
N GLY A 35 8.94 -17.94 -33.74
CA GLY A 35 8.70 -16.73 -32.96
C GLY A 35 7.26 -16.73 -32.50
N CYS A 36 6.94 -17.53 -31.47
CA CYS A 36 5.82 -17.23 -30.60
C CYS A 36 6.14 -15.86 -30.00
N GLY A 37 5.58 -14.83 -30.63
CA GLY A 37 5.44 -13.53 -30.00
C GLY A 37 4.67 -13.75 -28.73
N VAL A 38 5.39 -13.94 -27.62
CA VAL A 38 4.88 -13.69 -26.28
C VAL A 38 4.52 -12.21 -26.32
N LYS A 39 3.28 -11.93 -26.72
CA LYS A 39 2.68 -10.63 -26.46
C LYS A 39 2.86 -10.44 -24.96
N PRO A 40 3.58 -9.41 -24.49
CA PRO A 40 3.54 -9.10 -23.09
C PRO A 40 2.05 -9.01 -22.75
N SER A 41 1.63 -9.79 -21.76
CA SER A 41 0.32 -9.68 -21.16
C SER A 41 0.25 -8.27 -20.61
N SER A 42 -0.19 -7.31 -21.44
CA SER A 42 -0.66 -6.04 -20.93
C SER A 42 -1.85 -6.40 -20.07
N CYS A 43 -1.75 -6.10 -18.78
CA CYS A 43 -2.87 -6.19 -17.88
C CYS A 43 -3.98 -5.33 -18.50
N PRO A 44 -5.12 -5.87 -18.96
CA PRO A 44 -6.16 -5.08 -19.62
C PRO A 44 -6.69 -3.96 -18.70
N GLU A 45 -6.47 -4.09 -17.39
CA GLU A 45 -6.78 -3.10 -16.36
C GLU A 45 -5.96 -1.79 -16.48
N SER A 46 -4.69 -1.85 -16.91
CA SER A 46 -3.87 -0.64 -17.08
C SER A 46 -4.25 0.17 -18.33
N ASP A 47 -4.75 -0.49 -19.37
CA ASP A 47 -5.12 0.17 -20.63
C ASP A 47 -6.46 0.92 -20.51
N LEU A 48 -7.41 0.40 -19.72
CA LEU A 48 -8.65 1.10 -19.39
C LEU A 48 -8.38 2.36 -18.55
N MET A 49 -7.50 2.27 -17.55
CA MET A 49 -7.09 3.43 -16.75
C MET A 49 -6.38 4.49 -17.59
N ARG A 50 -5.51 4.07 -18.52
CA ARG A 50 -4.73 4.98 -19.37
C ARG A 50 -5.57 5.70 -20.44
N ASN A 51 -6.67 5.09 -20.87
CA ASN A 51 -7.56 5.64 -21.90
C ASN A 51 -8.83 6.32 -21.34
N SER A 52 -9.03 6.30 -20.02
CA SER A 52 -10.16 6.98 -19.39
C SER A 52 -9.95 8.49 -19.39
N LYS A 53 -11.00 9.26 -19.65
CA LYS A 53 -10.97 10.72 -19.47
C LYS A 53 -10.90 11.04 -17.98
N ASP A 54 -10.29 12.17 -17.60
CA ASP A 54 -10.21 12.62 -16.19
C ASP A 54 -11.57 12.64 -15.49
N SER A 55 -12.64 13.02 -16.21
CA SER A 55 -14.01 13.03 -15.69
C SER A 55 -14.62 11.66 -15.41
N GLU A 56 -14.03 10.61 -16.00
CA GLU A 56 -14.44 9.20 -15.87
C GLU A 56 -13.58 8.45 -14.83
N LEU A 57 -12.53 9.09 -14.30
CA LEU A 57 -11.72 8.53 -13.23
C LEU A 57 -12.25 8.96 -11.86
N GLY A 58 -12.53 7.97 -11.01
CA GLY A 58 -12.81 8.17 -9.60
C GLY A 58 -11.53 8.04 -8.77
N ILE A 59 -11.38 8.83 -7.71
CA ILE A 59 -10.25 8.76 -6.79
C ILE A 59 -10.78 8.45 -5.38
N ILE A 60 -10.22 7.43 -4.74
CA ILE A 60 -10.45 7.14 -3.31
C ILE A 60 -9.14 7.39 -2.57
N VAL A 61 -9.14 8.37 -1.67
CA VAL A 61 -8.02 8.60 -0.74
C VAL A 61 -8.32 7.88 0.57
N LEU A 62 -7.52 6.88 0.90
CA LEU A 62 -7.65 6.12 2.16
C LEU A 62 -6.74 6.74 3.22
N ALA A 63 -7.30 7.18 4.34
CA ALA A 63 -6.54 7.71 5.46
C ALA A 63 -6.96 7.03 6.77
N HIS A 64 -6.02 6.86 7.70
CA HIS A 64 -6.32 6.26 9.02
C HIS A 64 -7.44 7.02 9.77
N GLY A 65 -7.46 8.34 9.62
CA GLY A 65 -8.35 9.22 10.40
C GLY A 65 -7.94 9.31 11.88
N SER A 66 -8.42 10.33 12.57
CA SER A 66 -8.17 10.53 14.00
C SER A 66 -9.21 11.53 14.53
N THR A 67 -8.77 12.65 15.10
CA THR A 67 -9.61 13.78 15.49
C THR A 67 -10.25 14.45 14.27
N GLU A 68 -11.33 15.20 14.50
CA GLU A 68 -11.98 16.01 13.46
C GLU A 68 -11.01 16.99 12.81
N GLU A 69 -10.21 17.70 13.62
CA GLU A 69 -9.18 18.62 13.12
C GLU A 69 -8.18 17.93 12.18
N TRP A 70 -7.76 16.70 12.51
CA TRP A 70 -6.90 15.92 11.63
C TRP A 70 -7.60 15.56 10.33
N ASN A 71 -8.83 15.05 10.43
CA ASN A 71 -9.63 14.63 9.27
C ASN A 71 -9.88 15.83 8.33
N ASP A 72 -10.15 17.01 8.87
CA ASP A 72 -10.36 18.24 8.10
C ASP A 72 -9.09 18.70 7.39
N ARG A 73 -7.92 18.56 8.01
CA ARG A 73 -6.64 18.83 7.35
C ARG A 73 -6.40 17.87 6.18
N VAL A 74 -6.75 16.59 6.33
CA VAL A 74 -6.66 15.63 5.23
C VAL A 74 -7.62 16.01 4.10
N ARG A 75 -8.89 16.31 4.40
CA ARG A 75 -9.87 16.76 3.39
C ARG A 75 -9.38 18.00 2.66
N SER A 76 -8.92 19.01 3.39
CA SER A 76 -8.39 20.26 2.84
C SER A 76 -7.20 20.02 1.90
N ALA A 77 -6.28 19.11 2.28
CA ALA A 77 -5.15 18.75 1.45
C ALA A 77 -5.57 18.07 0.14
N VAL A 78 -6.57 17.18 0.20
CA VAL A 78 -7.12 16.50 -0.98
C VAL A 78 -7.87 17.48 -1.88
N ASP A 79 -8.68 18.36 -1.30
CA ASP A 79 -9.44 19.37 -2.03
C ASP A 79 -8.54 20.34 -2.80
N ALA A 80 -7.36 20.65 -2.26
CA ALA A 80 -6.37 21.49 -2.91
C ALA A 80 -5.76 20.88 -4.20
N VAL A 81 -5.82 19.55 -4.37
CA VAL A 81 -5.11 18.84 -5.46
C VAL A 81 -6.01 17.98 -6.35
N LYS A 82 -7.28 17.75 -5.98
CA LYS A 82 -8.18 16.83 -6.72
C LYS A 82 -8.50 17.26 -8.16
N GLY A 83 -8.43 18.56 -8.45
CA GLY A 83 -8.80 19.10 -9.76
C GLY A 83 -10.27 18.80 -10.10
N SER A 84 -10.52 18.29 -11.31
CA SER A 84 -11.84 17.90 -11.82
C SER A 84 -12.25 16.46 -11.50
N HIS A 85 -11.37 15.69 -10.84
CA HIS A 85 -11.63 14.28 -10.54
C HIS A 85 -12.71 14.11 -9.47
N LYS A 86 -13.50 13.03 -9.61
CA LYS A 86 -14.47 12.64 -8.60
C LYS A 86 -13.73 11.98 -7.44
N THR A 87 -13.49 12.73 -6.38
CA THR A 87 -12.63 12.28 -5.28
C THR A 87 -13.42 12.09 -3.99
N MET A 88 -13.20 10.95 -3.33
CA MET A 88 -13.72 10.64 -2.01
C MET A 88 -12.58 10.38 -1.03
N VAL A 89 -12.68 10.95 0.17
CA VAL A 89 -11.77 10.62 1.28
C VAL A 89 -12.49 9.64 2.20
N VAL A 90 -11.88 8.48 2.42
CA VAL A 90 -12.37 7.44 3.32
C VAL A 90 -11.44 7.36 4.52
N PHE A 91 -12.00 7.60 5.70
CA PHE A 91 -11.28 7.49 6.96
C PHE A 91 -11.57 6.16 7.63
N GLY A 92 -10.57 5.60 8.31
CA GLY A 92 -10.77 4.52 9.26
C GLY A 92 -9.76 3.38 9.12
N MET A 93 -10.12 2.25 9.71
CA MET A 93 -9.23 1.10 9.92
C MET A 93 -9.11 0.16 8.70
N GLY A 94 -9.42 0.66 7.50
CA GLY A 94 -9.49 -0.16 6.30
C GLY A 94 -10.72 -1.07 6.27
N ASP A 95 -11.88 -0.60 6.75
CA ASP A 95 -13.13 -1.36 6.69
C ASP A 95 -13.60 -1.58 5.24
N ALA A 96 -13.86 -2.85 4.89
CA ALA A 96 -14.25 -3.26 3.55
C ALA A 96 -15.54 -2.58 3.08
N GLU A 97 -16.53 -2.48 3.97
CA GLU A 97 -17.85 -1.93 3.64
C GLU A 97 -17.76 -0.43 3.32
N THR A 98 -16.94 0.31 4.05
CA THR A 98 -16.75 1.74 3.83
C THR A 98 -16.03 2.02 2.50
N ILE A 99 -15.00 1.23 2.18
CA ILE A 99 -14.29 1.32 0.89
C ILE A 99 -15.24 0.96 -0.25
N GLN A 100 -16.03 -0.11 -0.09
CA GLN A 100 -17.03 -0.53 -1.06
C GLN A 100 -18.11 0.54 -1.27
N LYS A 101 -18.66 1.13 -0.21
CA LYS A 101 -19.63 2.23 -0.33
C LYS A 101 -19.08 3.40 -1.14
N ALA A 102 -17.80 3.76 -0.96
CA ALA A 102 -17.16 4.80 -1.75
C ALA A 102 -17.01 4.39 -3.23
N SER A 103 -16.63 3.14 -3.52
CA SER A 103 -16.50 2.65 -4.90
C SER A 103 -17.86 2.65 -5.64
N TYR A 104 -18.92 2.21 -4.97
CA TYR A 104 -20.29 2.23 -5.52
C TYR A 104 -20.78 3.65 -5.75
N LYS A 105 -20.48 4.58 -4.83
CA LYS A 105 -20.83 5.98 -5.02
C LYS A 105 -20.12 6.59 -6.24
N LEU A 106 -18.82 6.37 -6.39
CA LEU A 106 -18.08 6.86 -7.55
C LEU A 106 -18.60 6.26 -8.86
N TYR A 107 -18.94 4.96 -8.86
CA TYR A 107 -19.57 4.30 -10.00
C TYR A 107 -20.92 4.91 -10.36
N ALA A 108 -21.80 5.13 -9.37
CA ALA A 108 -23.09 5.79 -9.58
C ALA A 108 -22.93 7.23 -10.09
N ASP A 109 -21.86 7.92 -9.67
CA ASP A 109 -21.49 9.25 -10.15
C ASP A 109 -20.79 9.21 -11.54
N GLY A 110 -20.76 8.04 -12.20
CA GLY A 110 -20.29 7.85 -13.58
C GLY A 110 -18.79 7.63 -13.74
N ALA A 111 -18.07 7.27 -12.66
CA ALA A 111 -16.71 6.78 -12.80
C ALA A 111 -16.70 5.42 -13.53
N LYS A 112 -15.75 5.23 -14.44
CA LYS A 112 -15.54 3.99 -15.19
C LYS A 112 -14.40 3.15 -14.63
N ALA A 113 -13.52 3.78 -13.85
CA ALA A 113 -12.41 3.12 -13.19
C ALA A 113 -11.97 3.95 -11.96
N ILE A 114 -11.37 3.31 -10.95
CA ILE A 114 -11.00 3.95 -9.67
C ILE A 114 -9.49 3.90 -9.43
N ILE A 115 -8.91 5.01 -8.97
CA ILE A 115 -7.57 5.06 -8.40
C ILE A 115 -7.69 5.16 -6.88
N ILE A 116 -7.13 4.18 -6.18
CA ILE A 116 -7.06 4.16 -4.72
C ILE A 116 -5.68 4.68 -4.30
N ILE A 117 -5.66 5.73 -3.48
CA ILE A 117 -4.46 6.39 -2.98
C ILE A 117 -4.38 6.18 -1.46
N PRO A 118 -3.51 5.27 -0.99
CA PRO A 118 -3.28 5.08 0.43
C PRO A 118 -2.45 6.24 1.01
N PHE A 119 -3.07 7.08 1.83
CA PHE A 119 -2.41 8.18 2.53
C PHE A 119 -1.71 7.67 3.81
N PHE A 120 -0.70 6.82 3.60
CA PHE A 120 0.11 6.21 4.65
C PHE A 120 1.59 6.47 4.39
N ILE A 121 2.35 6.69 5.47
CA ILE A 121 3.78 6.99 5.37
C ILE A 121 4.58 5.75 4.97
N SER A 122 4.19 4.56 5.44
CA SER A 122 5.00 3.36 5.29
C SER A 122 4.19 2.18 4.82
N SER A 123 4.71 1.46 3.82
CA SER A 123 4.26 0.12 3.40
C SER A 123 4.40 -0.93 4.50
N HIS A 124 5.19 -0.65 5.53
CA HIS A 124 5.38 -1.53 6.68
C HIS A 124 4.37 -1.26 7.80
N SER A 125 3.41 -0.35 7.60
CA SER A 125 2.31 -0.15 8.54
C SER A 125 1.36 -1.35 8.54
N GLU A 126 1.00 -1.82 9.72
CA GLU A 126 -0.02 -2.87 9.96
C GLU A 126 -1.35 -2.48 9.30
N MET A 127 -1.71 -1.20 9.42
CA MET A 127 -2.91 -0.62 8.81
C MET A 127 -2.87 -0.69 7.29
N TYR A 128 -1.73 -0.35 6.69
CA TYR A 128 -1.57 -0.40 5.25
C TYR A 128 -1.65 -1.84 4.74
N ARG A 129 -0.97 -2.79 5.41
CA ARG A 129 -1.02 -4.21 5.04
C ARG A 129 -2.41 -4.81 5.20
N GLN A 130 -3.19 -4.36 6.18
CA GLN A 130 -4.59 -4.72 6.30
C GLN A 130 -5.42 -4.19 5.12
N ILE A 131 -5.19 -2.93 4.70
CA ILE A 131 -5.85 -2.37 3.51
C ILE A 131 -5.50 -3.19 2.26
N GLU A 132 -4.24 -3.60 2.08
CA GLU A 132 -3.86 -4.49 0.96
C GLU A 132 -4.68 -5.80 0.96
N TYR A 133 -4.93 -6.37 2.14
CA TYR A 133 -5.75 -7.57 2.26
C TYR A 133 -7.22 -7.32 1.91
N VAL A 134 -7.79 -6.22 2.41
CA VAL A 134 -9.18 -5.82 2.13
C VAL A 134 -9.39 -5.52 0.65
N LEU A 135 -8.38 -4.95 -0.01
CA LEU A 135 -8.35 -4.71 -1.46
C LEU A 135 -7.93 -5.96 -2.26
N GLY A 136 -7.75 -7.13 -1.62
CA GLY A 136 -7.39 -8.37 -2.32
C GLY A 136 -6.00 -8.41 -2.96
N ILE A 137 -5.15 -7.40 -2.73
CA ILE A 137 -3.75 -7.38 -3.16
C ILE A 137 -2.95 -8.42 -2.37
N ARG A 138 -3.23 -8.52 -1.07
CA ARG A 138 -2.63 -9.49 -0.17
C ARG A 138 -3.58 -10.67 0.04
N LYS A 139 -3.02 -11.89 0.08
CA LYS A 139 -3.81 -13.12 0.25
C LYS A 139 -4.34 -13.32 1.67
N GLU A 140 -3.55 -12.98 2.67
CA GLU A 140 -3.84 -13.21 4.10
C GLU A 140 -3.88 -11.89 4.87
N PRO A 141 -4.70 -11.77 5.93
CA PRO A 141 -4.75 -10.56 6.74
C PRO A 141 -3.43 -10.33 7.49
N ASP A 142 -3.17 -9.10 7.91
CA ASP A 142 -1.97 -8.82 8.69
C ASP A 142 -2.11 -9.37 10.11
N VAL A 143 -1.18 -10.24 10.51
CA VAL A 143 -1.21 -10.90 11.82
C VAL A 143 -1.12 -9.88 12.95
N LEU A 144 -0.24 -8.89 12.82
CA LEU A 144 -0.04 -7.88 13.87
C LEU A 144 -1.25 -6.97 14.02
N PHE A 145 -1.86 -6.57 12.89
CA PHE A 145 -3.14 -5.88 12.89
C PHE A 145 -4.24 -6.70 13.60
N SER A 146 -4.36 -7.98 13.26
CA SER A 146 -5.39 -8.87 13.82
C SER A 146 -5.25 -9.01 15.34
N LEU A 147 -4.03 -9.25 15.83
CA LEU A 147 -3.73 -9.32 17.27
C LEU A 147 -3.99 -7.99 17.99
N MET A 148 -3.68 -6.86 17.34
CA MET A 148 -3.94 -5.53 17.88
C MET A 148 -5.44 -5.29 18.04
N MET A 149 -6.25 -5.68 17.05
CA MET A 149 -7.71 -5.55 17.09
C MET A 149 -8.35 -6.47 18.13
N GLU A 150 -7.91 -7.73 18.24
CA GLU A 150 -8.37 -8.67 19.27
C GLU A 150 -8.10 -8.12 20.68
N ARG A 151 -6.90 -7.60 20.93
CA ARG A 151 -6.54 -6.97 22.21
C ARG A 151 -7.42 -5.76 22.52
N MET A 152 -7.71 -4.93 21.51
CA MET A 152 -8.59 -3.78 21.69
C MET A 152 -10.03 -4.21 22.01
N ALA A 153 -10.55 -5.23 21.33
CA ALA A 153 -11.87 -5.80 21.61
C ALA A 153 -11.98 -6.26 23.07
N HIS A 154 -10.98 -7.00 23.59
CA HIS A 154 -10.98 -7.45 24.98
C HIS A 154 -10.79 -6.32 26.00
N SER A 155 -10.07 -5.25 25.65
CA SER A 155 -9.89 -4.09 26.53
C SER A 155 -11.15 -3.21 26.66
N SER A 156 -12.13 -3.36 25.76
CA SER A 156 -13.29 -2.47 25.66
C SER A 156 -14.44 -2.77 26.63
N HIS A 157 -14.33 -3.79 27.50
CA HIS A 157 -15.36 -4.15 28.49
C HIS A 157 -15.62 -3.10 29.60
N THR A 158 -14.99 -1.91 29.59
CA THR A 158 -15.18 -0.89 30.65
C THR A 158 -15.60 0.50 30.18
N ARG A 159 -16.20 0.66 28.99
CA ARG A 159 -16.78 1.97 28.61
C ARG A 159 -18.06 1.87 27.79
N ARG A 160 -19.21 1.88 28.49
CA ARG A 160 -20.52 2.19 27.89
C ARG A 160 -20.50 3.64 27.40
N TYR A 161 -20.29 3.85 26.12
CA TYR A 161 -20.84 5.00 25.40
C TYR A 161 -21.94 4.47 24.51
N ALA A 162 -23.17 4.91 24.75
CA ALA A 162 -24.29 4.72 23.85
C ALA A 162 -24.02 5.57 22.58
N SER A 163 -23.93 4.93 21.42
CA SER A 163 -24.44 5.48 20.15
C SER A 163 -24.09 4.57 18.97
N THR A 164 -25.13 4.32 18.16
CA THR A 164 -25.11 3.76 16.82
C THR A 164 -24.81 2.26 16.69
N GLU A 165 -25.73 1.58 16.02
CA GLU A 165 -25.67 0.23 15.49
C GLU A 165 -24.50 0.10 14.48
N GLN A 166 -23.26 0.22 14.95
CA GLN A 166 -22.08 -0.10 14.16
C GLN A 166 -21.92 -1.60 14.15
N LYS A 167 -22.16 -2.19 12.97
CA LYS A 167 -21.82 -3.58 12.67
C LYS A 167 -20.38 -3.85 13.14
N PRO A 168 -20.10 -4.98 13.81
CA PRO A 168 -18.77 -5.29 14.28
C PRO A 168 -17.79 -5.29 13.11
N PHE A 169 -16.62 -4.66 13.32
CA PHE A 169 -15.54 -4.66 12.35
C PHE A 169 -15.15 -6.11 12.02
N ASN A 170 -15.21 -6.47 10.75
CA ASN A 170 -14.79 -7.78 10.27
C ASN A 170 -13.40 -7.67 9.62
N PRO A 171 -12.31 -8.09 10.30
CA PRO A 171 -10.95 -7.99 9.75
C PRO A 171 -10.72 -8.91 8.55
N GLU A 172 -11.58 -9.89 8.31
CA GLU A 172 -11.44 -10.86 7.22
C GLU A 172 -12.21 -10.45 5.96
N ALA A 173 -13.08 -9.43 6.05
CA ALA A 173 -13.89 -8.98 4.93
C ALA A 173 -13.03 -8.36 3.82
N ARG A 174 -13.45 -8.55 2.57
CA ARG A 174 -12.86 -7.92 1.39
C ARG A 174 -13.85 -6.96 0.76
N ALA A 175 -13.33 -5.87 0.21
CA ALA A 175 -14.13 -4.91 -0.53
C ALA A 175 -14.41 -5.44 -1.94
N GLU A 176 -15.66 -5.36 -2.36
CA GLU A 176 -16.04 -5.63 -3.75
C GLU A 176 -16.11 -4.31 -4.53
N PHE A 177 -15.70 -4.36 -5.80
CA PHE A 177 -15.64 -3.19 -6.67
C PHE A 177 -16.53 -3.40 -7.90
N PRO A 178 -17.45 -2.46 -8.21
CA PRO A 178 -18.32 -2.57 -9.38
C PRO A 178 -17.62 -2.22 -10.71
N ILE A 179 -16.42 -1.66 -10.64
CA ILE A 179 -15.60 -1.20 -11.78
C ILE A 179 -14.12 -1.48 -11.51
N PRO A 180 -13.26 -1.56 -12.54
CA PRO A 180 -11.82 -1.78 -12.39
C PRO A 180 -11.17 -0.74 -11.48
N TYR A 181 -10.12 -1.14 -10.77
CA TYR A 181 -9.40 -0.24 -9.89
C TYR A 181 -7.90 -0.50 -9.85
N ALA A 182 -7.14 0.56 -9.64
CA ALA A 182 -5.70 0.50 -9.39
C ALA A 182 -5.40 1.06 -8.02
N VAL A 183 -4.38 0.51 -7.37
CA VAL A 183 -3.93 0.96 -6.04
C VAL A 183 -2.52 1.53 -6.16
N MET A 184 -2.33 2.74 -5.66
CA MET A 184 -1.01 3.36 -5.59
C MET A 184 -0.23 2.84 -4.38
N GLY A 185 1.11 2.90 -4.47
CA GLY A 185 1.97 2.69 -3.32
C GLY A 185 1.75 3.75 -2.24
N PRO A 186 2.12 3.48 -0.98
CA PRO A 186 2.11 4.49 0.07
C PRO A 186 3.24 5.50 -0.19
N ILE A 187 3.34 6.52 0.68
CA ILE A 187 4.31 7.61 0.50
C ILE A 187 5.76 7.10 0.56
N ASP A 188 6.04 6.13 1.46
CA ASP A 188 7.34 5.52 1.71
C ASP A 188 8.49 6.54 1.67
N PHE A 189 9.59 6.21 0.98
CA PHE A 189 10.77 7.04 0.83
C PHE A 189 10.69 7.96 -0.40
N SER A 190 9.50 8.47 -0.71
CA SER A 190 9.37 9.39 -1.85
C SER A 190 10.28 10.62 -1.69
N TYR A 191 10.91 11.01 -2.80
CA TYR A 191 11.79 12.17 -2.83
C TYR A 191 11.06 13.46 -2.40
N GLN A 192 9.79 13.60 -2.80
CA GLN A 192 8.95 14.73 -2.39
C GLN A 192 8.73 14.79 -0.88
N PHE A 193 8.52 13.64 -0.24
CA PHE A 193 8.40 13.58 1.22
C PHE A 193 9.70 14.00 1.91
N THR A 194 10.86 13.64 1.32
CA THR A 194 12.18 14.04 1.83
C THR A 194 12.38 15.55 1.75
N ILE A 195 11.96 16.19 0.65
CA ILE A 195 11.97 17.66 0.51
C ILE A 195 11.12 18.29 1.62
N ILE A 196 9.88 17.81 1.80
CA ILE A 196 8.97 18.32 2.83
C ILE A 196 9.60 18.19 4.22
N LEU A 197 10.20 17.04 4.55
CA LEU A 197 10.88 16.85 5.83
C LEU A 197 12.07 17.82 6.00
N SER A 198 12.86 18.02 4.96
CA SER A 198 14.00 18.95 4.97
C SER A 198 13.57 20.40 5.20
N ASP A 199 12.49 20.84 4.54
CA ASP A 199 11.90 22.17 4.73
C ASP A 199 11.39 22.35 6.17
N ARG A 200 10.70 21.34 6.71
CA ARG A 200 10.19 21.37 8.09
C ARG A 200 11.33 21.38 9.11
N LEU A 201 12.38 20.60 8.89
CA LEU A 201 13.58 20.61 9.75
C LEU A 201 14.24 21.99 9.76
N SER A 202 14.37 22.63 8.59
CA SER A 202 14.93 23.96 8.45
C SER A 202 14.10 25.02 9.19
N ALA A 203 12.76 24.96 9.06
CA ALA A 203 11.85 25.87 9.76
C ALA A 203 11.91 25.70 11.29
N VAL A 204 12.02 24.46 11.77
CA VAL A 204 12.18 24.16 13.20
C VAL A 204 13.54 24.65 13.71
N SER A 205 14.62 24.46 12.96
CA SER A 205 15.96 24.92 13.33
C SER A 205 16.00 26.45 13.49
N LYS A 206 15.52 27.21 12.49
CA LYS A 206 15.49 28.68 12.52
C LYS A 206 14.67 29.22 13.71
N LYS A 207 13.59 28.54 14.08
CA LYS A 207 12.75 28.91 15.24
C LYS A 207 13.48 28.71 16.58
N ASN A 208 14.43 27.79 16.64
CA ASN A 208 15.25 27.53 17.82
C ASN A 208 16.44 28.49 17.92
N ASP A 209 17.03 28.91 16.80
CA ASP A 209 18.15 29.86 16.79
C ASP A 209 17.75 31.26 17.27
N GLY A 210 16.48 31.65 17.07
CA GLY A 210 15.88 32.87 17.63
C GLY A 210 15.53 32.78 19.13
N LYS A 211 15.56 31.58 19.73
CA LYS A 211 15.34 31.34 21.16
C LYS A 211 16.60 30.74 21.78
N LYS A 212 17.64 31.56 21.95
CA LYS A 212 18.83 31.19 22.74
C LYS A 212 18.42 30.50 24.04
N ASN A 213 18.79 29.22 24.18
CA ASN A 213 18.84 28.44 25.41
C ASN A 213 17.65 28.60 26.39
N LYS A 214 16.58 27.83 26.18
CA LYS A 214 15.85 27.16 27.30
C LYS A 214 14.85 26.12 26.79
N ARG A 215 15.21 24.85 26.98
CA ARG A 215 14.31 23.70 27.19
C ARG A 215 13.15 23.54 26.19
N ILE A 216 13.43 23.12 24.96
CA ILE A 216 12.38 22.57 24.06
C ILE A 216 12.40 21.04 24.05
N PHE A 217 13.57 20.41 24.26
CA PHE A 217 13.69 18.94 24.37
C PHE A 217 13.50 18.35 25.78
N ASP A 218 13.22 19.18 26.79
CA ASP A 218 13.12 18.73 28.19
C ASP A 218 11.67 18.37 28.61
N ARG A 219 10.64 18.89 27.92
CA ARG A 219 9.23 18.64 28.29
C ARG A 219 8.71 17.26 27.91
N SER A 220 9.35 16.54 26.98
CA SER A 220 8.94 15.18 26.62
C SER A 220 9.53 14.11 27.53
N ARG A 221 10.64 14.38 28.25
CA ARG A 221 11.27 13.40 29.14
C ARG A 221 10.56 13.24 30.47
N THR A 222 9.98 14.30 31.03
CA THR A 222 9.28 14.24 32.33
C THR A 222 7.93 13.54 32.23
N CYS A 223 7.15 13.82 31.18
CA CYS A 223 5.83 13.20 31.01
C CYS A 223 5.91 11.70 30.64
N TYR A 224 6.92 11.28 29.87
CA TYR A 224 7.11 9.87 29.52
C TYR A 224 7.68 9.03 30.68
N ARG A 225 8.59 9.59 31.50
CA ARG A 225 9.15 8.88 32.67
C ARG A 225 8.13 8.65 33.79
N GLU A 226 7.21 9.60 34.03
CA GLU A 226 6.17 9.42 35.04
C GLU A 226 5.15 8.34 34.66
N ARG A 227 4.91 8.13 33.36
CA ARG A 227 3.98 7.10 32.89
C ARG A 227 4.52 5.69 33.09
N TYR A 228 5.83 5.47 32.91
CA TYR A 228 6.45 4.17 33.15
C TYR A 228 6.68 3.85 34.64
N ARG A 229 6.89 4.85 35.49
CA ARG A 229 7.00 4.65 36.96
C ARG A 229 5.68 4.29 37.64
N ARG A 230 4.53 4.50 37.00
CA ARG A 230 3.23 4.07 37.52
C ARG A 230 2.80 2.68 37.03
N MET A 231 3.64 2.04 36.20
CA MET A 231 3.38 0.72 35.61
C MET A 231 4.39 -0.34 36.09
N ALA A 232 5.35 0.03 36.93
CA ALA A 232 6.27 -0.85 37.64
C ALA A 232 6.05 -0.68 39.15
#